data_AF-A0A953FLE3-F1
#
_entry.id   AF-A0A953FLE3-F1
#
_cell.length_a   1.000
_cell.length_b   1.000
_cell.length_c   1.000
_cell.angle_alpha   90.00
_cell.angle_beta   90.00
_cell.angle_gamma   90.00
#
_symmetry.space_group_name_H-M   'P 1'
#
loop_
_entity.id
_entity.type
_entity.pdbx_description
1 polymer ?
#
loop_
_entity_poly.entity_id
_entity_poly.type
_entity_poly.pdbx_seq_one_letter_code
_entity_poly.pdbx_strand_id
1 'polypeptide(L)'
;MLLFATTLAAFVKRGNGTLAPWTPTQRLIVSGPYRYCRNPMITGVLLILCAEALWLRSGWIAVEAVIFFAVNTVYFILAEEPSMEHRFGQDYRAYKADVPRWIPRLKPYFASPDIP
;
A
#
# COMPACT_ATOMS: atom_id res chain seq x y z
N MET A 1 12.27 17.15 9.46
CA MET A 1 11.90 18.17 8.44
C MET A 1 13.00 18.39 7.40
N LEU A 2 14.19 18.94 7.76
CA LEU A 2 15.29 19.13 6.80
C LEU A 2 15.80 17.82 6.17
N LEU A 3 15.97 16.76 6.97
CA LEU A 3 16.35 15.43 6.45
C LEU A 3 15.37 14.90 5.40
N PHE A 4 14.07 15.01 5.66
CA PHE A 4 13.00 14.58 4.75
C PHE A 4 13.02 15.38 3.43
N ALA A 5 13.19 16.70 3.50
CA ALA A 5 13.31 17.55 2.32
C ALA A 5 14.58 17.21 1.50
N THR A 6 15.70 16.93 2.18
CA THR A 6 16.95 16.57 1.49
C THR A 6 16.93 15.17 0.89
N THR A 7 16.24 14.20 1.51
CA THR A 7 16.07 12.86 0.93
C THR A 7 15.11 12.87 -0.25
N LEU A 8 14.01 13.63 -0.19
CA LEU A 8 13.12 13.86 -1.34
C LEU A 8 13.88 14.51 -2.51
N ALA A 9 14.63 15.58 -2.25
CA ALA A 9 15.43 16.25 -3.26
C ALA A 9 16.52 15.34 -3.85
N ALA A 10 17.14 14.49 -3.04
CA ALA A 10 18.13 13.51 -3.49
C ALA A 10 17.49 12.36 -4.29
N PHE A 11 16.30 11.89 -3.94
CA PHE A 11 15.58 10.87 -4.70
C PHE A 11 15.16 11.39 -6.07
N VAL A 12 14.70 12.65 -6.15
CA VAL A 12 14.31 13.30 -7.41
C VAL A 12 15.51 13.63 -8.30
N LYS A 13 16.65 14.07 -7.73
CA LYS A 13 17.85 14.42 -8.51
C LYS A 13 18.78 13.25 -8.84
N ARG A 14 18.79 12.19 -8.02
CA ARG A 14 19.79 11.10 -8.08
C ARG A 14 19.18 9.70 -8.20
N GLY A 15 17.87 9.55 -8.03
CA GLY A 15 17.18 8.27 -8.11
C GLY A 15 16.95 7.81 -9.56
N ASN A 16 18.03 7.44 -10.26
CA ASN A 16 17.94 6.53 -11.41
C ASN A 16 17.55 5.11 -10.93
N GLY A 17 16.32 4.95 -10.39
CA GLY A 17 15.78 3.72 -9.77
C GLY A 17 15.97 3.69 -8.25
N THR A 18 14.98 3.35 -7.43
CA THR A 18 14.33 2.02 -7.44
C THR A 18 12.84 2.11 -7.02
N LEU A 19 11.97 2.00 -8.02
CA LEU A 19 10.57 1.55 -7.94
C LEU A 19 10.38 0.72 -9.21
N ALA A 20 11.11 -0.38 -9.40
CA ALA A 20 11.22 -1.04 -10.71
C ALA A 20 9.86 -1.15 -11.43
N PRO A 21 9.57 -0.30 -12.45
CA PRO A 21 8.37 -0.39 -13.27
C PRO A 21 8.54 -1.44 -14.37
N TRP A 22 9.77 -1.97 -14.52
CA TRP A 22 10.20 -2.82 -15.62
C TRP A 22 10.10 -4.32 -15.32
N THR A 23 9.76 -4.70 -14.08
CA THR A 23 9.35 -6.07 -13.75
C THR A 23 8.02 -6.03 -13.02
N PRO A 24 6.93 -5.71 -13.74
CA PRO A 24 5.60 -5.95 -13.21
C PRO A 24 5.56 -7.41 -12.75
N THR A 25 5.31 -7.65 -11.47
CA THR A 25 5.07 -8.99 -10.90
C THR A 25 4.16 -9.81 -11.82
N GLN A 26 4.70 -10.79 -12.56
CA GLN A 26 3.91 -11.51 -13.56
C GLN A 26 2.73 -12.30 -12.95
N ARG A 27 2.73 -12.45 -11.62
CA ARG A 27 1.68 -13.13 -10.85
C ARG A 27 1.11 -12.19 -9.80
N LEU A 28 -0.20 -12.27 -9.57
CA LEU A 28 -0.84 -11.65 -8.43
C LEU A 28 -0.32 -12.33 -7.16
N ILE A 29 0.54 -11.64 -6.39
CA ILE A 29 1.15 -12.19 -5.19
C ILE A 29 0.10 -12.21 -4.06
N VAL A 30 -0.66 -13.29 -3.98
CA VAL A 30 -1.61 -13.59 -2.90
C VAL A 30 -0.91 -14.50 -1.87
N SER A 31 0.19 -14.03 -1.31
CA SER A 31 0.97 -14.78 -0.31
C SER A 31 1.26 -13.95 0.93
N GLY A 32 1.24 -14.61 2.10
CA GLY A 32 1.54 -13.97 3.38
C GLY A 32 0.50 -12.89 3.75
N PRO A 33 0.93 -11.70 4.19
CA PRO A 33 0.03 -10.66 4.72
C PRO A 33 -0.97 -10.12 3.68
N TYR A 34 -0.64 -10.24 2.39
CA TYR A 34 -1.53 -9.85 1.29
C TYR A 34 -2.81 -10.71 1.21
N ARG A 35 -2.86 -11.87 1.88
CA ARG A 35 -4.08 -12.68 1.99
C ARG A 35 -5.14 -12.08 2.91
N TYR A 36 -4.72 -11.17 3.80
CA TYR A 36 -5.57 -10.60 4.82
C TYR A 36 -5.96 -9.16 4.51
N CYS A 37 -5.06 -8.40 3.88
CA CYS A 37 -5.28 -7.01 3.48
C CYS A 37 -4.58 -6.77 2.14
N ARG A 38 -5.16 -5.95 1.26
CA ARG A 38 -4.51 -5.64 -0.01
C ARG A 38 -3.25 -4.80 0.15
N ASN A 39 -3.24 -3.91 1.15
CA ASN A 39 -2.15 -2.95 1.38
C ASN A 39 -1.59 -3.03 2.80
N PRO A 40 -1.03 -4.19 3.22
CA PRO A 40 -0.60 -4.41 4.60
C PRO A 40 0.51 -3.46 5.05
N MET A 41 1.36 -3.02 4.12
CA MET A 41 2.43 -2.05 4.38
C MET A 41 1.87 -0.69 4.82
N ILE A 42 0.89 -0.16 4.09
CA ILE A 42 0.27 1.14 4.41
C ILE A 42 -0.46 1.07 5.75
N THR A 43 -1.18 -0.03 6.00
CA THR A 43 -1.82 -0.27 7.30
C THR A 43 -0.79 -0.32 8.43
N GLY A 44 0.36 -0.99 8.22
CA GLY A 44 1.43 -1.05 9.21
C GLY A 44 2.02 0.33 9.53
N VAL A 45 2.32 1.13 8.52
CA VAL A 45 2.83 2.50 8.70
C VAL A 45 1.80 3.37 9.41
N LEU A 46 0.52 3.27 9.05
CA LEU A 46 -0.55 4.00 9.72
C LEU A 46 -0.66 3.64 11.21
N LEU A 47 -0.54 2.35 11.56
CA LEU A 47 -0.57 1.90 12.95
C LEU A 47 0.61 2.48 13.76
N ILE A 48 1.80 2.51 13.17
CA ILE A 48 2.98 3.10 13.80
C ILE A 48 2.77 4.59 14.04
N LEU A 49 2.30 5.34 13.03
CA LEU A 49 2.03 6.78 13.15
C LEU A 49 0.96 7.07 14.21
N CYS A 50 -0.10 6.26 14.28
CA CYS A 50 -1.12 6.37 15.33
C CYS A 50 -0.54 6.07 16.72
N ALA A 51 0.31 5.04 16.85
CA ALA A 51 0.96 4.71 18.12
C ALA A 51 1.90 5.83 18.57
N GLU A 52 2.69 6.41 17.66
CA GLU A 52 3.55 7.56 17.94
C GLU A 52 2.76 8.80 18.33
N ALA A 53 1.66 9.09 17.63
CA ALA A 53 0.79 10.22 17.95
C ALA A 53 0.20 10.10 19.37
N LEU A 54 -0.22 8.90 19.76
CA LEU A 54 -0.73 8.63 21.11
C LEU A 54 0.36 8.67 22.17
N TRP A 55 1.50 8.04 21.92
CA TRP A 55 2.63 7.96 22.85
C TRP A 55 3.23 9.34 23.15
N LEU A 56 3.41 10.16 22.11
CA LEU A 56 3.95 11.51 22.22
C LEU A 56 2.88 12.56 22.50
N ARG A 57 1.60 12.18 22.53
CA ARG A 57 0.42 13.05 22.66
C ARG A 57 0.47 14.24 21.69
N SER A 58 0.96 14.01 20.47
CA SER A 58 1.22 15.04 19.48
C SER A 58 0.12 15.09 18.43
N GLY A 59 -0.67 16.17 18.44
CA GLY A 59 -1.69 16.42 17.41
C GLY A 59 -1.10 16.57 16.00
N TRP A 60 0.16 17.01 15.88
CA TRP A 60 0.82 17.14 14.58
C TRP A 60 1.05 15.79 13.91
N ILE A 61 1.50 14.79 14.67
CA ILE A 61 1.70 13.42 14.15
C ILE A 61 0.36 12.79 13.78
N ALA A 62 -0.70 13.07 14.54
CA ALA A 62 -2.04 12.63 14.17
C ALA A 62 -2.50 13.23 12.83
N VAL A 63 -2.26 14.53 12.60
CA VAL A 63 -2.56 15.18 11.31
C VAL A 63 -1.73 14.57 10.18
N GLU A 64 -0.44 14.31 10.41
CA GLU A 64 0.43 13.63 9.44
C GLU A 64 -0.10 12.24 9.09
N ALA A 65 -0.52 11.45 10.08
CA ALA A 65 -1.13 10.13 9.86
C ALA A 65 -2.38 10.20 8.98
N VAL A 66 -3.24 11.19 9.23
CA VAL A 66 -4.45 11.42 8.42
C VAL A 66 -4.10 11.81 6.98
N ILE A 67 -3.16 12.74 6.79
CA ILE A 67 -2.71 13.18 5.46
C ILE A 67 -2.08 12.00 4.71
N PHE A 68 -1.18 11.26 5.36
CA PHE A 68 -0.54 10.07 4.80
C PHE A 68 -1.59 9.06 4.33
N PHE A 69 -2.58 8.76 5.17
CA PHE A 69 -3.66 7.83 4.81
C PHE A 69 -4.52 8.34 3.66
N ALA A 70 -4.87 9.62 3.65
CA ALA A 70 -5.70 10.23 2.61
C ALA A 70 -4.99 10.22 1.24
N VAL A 71 -3.74 10.65 1.18
CA VAL A 71 -2.94 10.68 -0.05
C VAL A 71 -2.78 9.27 -0.62
N ASN A 72 -2.40 8.31 0.21
CA ASN A 72 -2.28 6.92 -0.23
C ASN A 72 -3.63 6.36 -0.68
N THR A 73 -4.72 6.68 0.01
CA THR A 73 -6.06 6.22 -0.40
C THR A 73 -6.43 6.73 -1.79
N VAL A 74 -6.19 8.01 -2.06
CA VAL A 74 -6.44 8.61 -3.38
C VAL A 74 -5.57 7.95 -4.44
N TYR A 75 -4.27 7.81 -4.19
CA TYR A 75 -3.33 7.16 -5.12
C TYR A 75 -3.74 5.72 -5.46
N PHE A 76 -4.09 4.92 -4.45
CA PHE A 76 -4.52 3.53 -4.65
C PHE A 76 -5.80 3.43 -5.48
N ILE A 77 -6.78 4.30 -5.23
CA ILE A 77 -8.05 4.29 -5.98
C ILE A 77 -7.84 4.72 -7.44
N LEU A 78 -7.03 5.76 -7.68
CA LEU A 78 -6.94 6.39 -8.99
C LEU A 78 -5.90 5.77 -9.91
N ALA A 79 -4.80 5.26 -9.36
CA ALA A 79 -3.68 4.75 -10.15
C ALA A 79 -3.54 3.24 -10.00
N GLU A 80 -3.44 2.76 -8.76
CA GLU A 80 -3.01 1.39 -8.52
C GLU A 80 -4.12 0.36 -8.80
N GLU A 81 -5.33 0.55 -8.27
CA GLU A 81 -6.44 -0.37 -8.52
C GLU A 81 -6.81 -0.48 -10.02
N PRO A 82 -6.94 0.62 -10.79
CA PRO A 82 -7.22 0.52 -12.22
C PRO A 82 -6.07 -0.13 -12.99
N SER A 83 -4.81 0.15 -12.61
CA SER A 83 -3.64 -0.49 -13.23
C SER A 83 -3.63 -2.01 -12.99
N MET A 84 -3.96 -2.44 -11.77
CA MET A 84 -4.06 -3.86 -11.41
C MET A 84 -5.26 -4.53 -12.08
N GLU A 85 -6.41 -3.86 -12.17
CA GLU A 85 -7.59 -4.35 -12.92
C GLU A 85 -7.30 -4.48 -14.41
N HIS A 86 -6.55 -3.55 -15.01
CA HIS A 86 -6.16 -3.61 -16.41
C HIS A 86 -5.18 -4.77 -16.68
N ARG A 87 -4.26 -5.02 -15.76
CA ARG A 87 -3.21 -6.02 -15.92
C ARG A 87 -3.65 -7.46 -15.59
N PHE A 88 -4.52 -7.63 -14.60
CA PHE A 88 -4.92 -8.94 -14.07
C PHE A 88 -6.42 -9.26 -14.27
N GLY A 89 -7.21 -8.32 -14.77
CA GLY A 89 -8.59 -8.58 -15.21
C GLY A 89 -9.51 -9.14 -14.11
N GLN A 90 -10.12 -10.30 -14.38
CA GLN A 90 -11.10 -10.92 -13.48
C GLN A 90 -10.46 -11.42 -12.17
N ASP A 91 -9.23 -11.90 -12.21
CA ASP A 91 -8.55 -12.46 -11.02
C ASP A 91 -8.37 -11.40 -9.93
N TYR A 92 -7.97 -10.18 -10.35
CA TYR A 92 -7.86 -9.06 -9.42
C TYR A 92 -9.24 -8.56 -8.95
N ARG A 93 -10.28 -8.62 -9.78
CA ARG A 93 -11.65 -8.28 -9.35
C ARG A 93 -12.18 -9.24 -8.29
N ALA A 94 -11.96 -10.54 -8.45
CA ALA A 94 -12.31 -11.55 -7.44
C ALA A 94 -11.54 -11.30 -6.14
N TYR A 95 -10.23 -11.10 -6.23
CA TYR A 95 -9.39 -10.75 -5.08
C TYR A 95 -9.83 -9.44 -4.39
N LYS A 96 -10.17 -8.39 -5.15
CA LYS A 96 -10.63 -7.09 -4.63
C LYS A 96 -11.98 -7.18 -3.94
N ALA A 97 -12.88 -8.07 -4.40
CA ALA A 97 -14.18 -8.31 -3.77
C ALA A 97 -14.04 -9.00 -2.41
N ASP A 98 -13.11 -9.94 -2.29
CA ASP A 98 -12.91 -10.72 -1.07
C ASP A 98 -11.94 -10.07 -0.07
N VAL A 99 -10.90 -9.38 -0.54
CA VAL A 99 -9.86 -8.82 0.33
C VAL A 99 -10.06 -7.32 0.51
N PRO A 100 -10.31 -6.82 1.74
CA PRO A 100 -10.45 -5.40 2.02
C PRO A 100 -9.13 -4.65 1.80
N ARG A 101 -9.25 -3.35 1.54
CA ARG A 101 -8.11 -2.51 1.18
C ARG A 101 -7.15 -2.26 2.34
N TRP A 102 -7.67 -2.05 3.54
CA TRP A 102 -6.90 -1.54 4.69
C TRP A 102 -6.98 -2.41 5.95
N ILE A 103 -8.18 -2.90 6.28
CA ILE A 103 -8.42 -3.64 7.52
C ILE A 103 -8.09 -5.11 7.27
N PRO A 104 -7.12 -5.71 7.98
CA PRO A 104 -6.82 -7.13 7.80
C PRO A 104 -8.03 -8.00 8.15
N ARG A 105 -8.35 -8.95 7.27
CA ARG A 105 -9.28 -10.04 7.59
C ARG A 105 -8.66 -10.94 8.66
N LEU A 106 -9.50 -11.69 9.36
CA LEU A 106 -9.06 -12.74 10.27
C LEU A 106 -8.79 -14.07 9.55
N LYS A 107 -9.46 -14.28 8.41
CA LYS A 107 -9.30 -15.48 7.57
C LYS A 107 -8.52 -15.13 6.30
N PRO A 108 -7.51 -15.92 5.93
CA PRO A 108 -6.74 -15.69 4.72
C PRO A 108 -7.59 -15.96 3.47
N TYR A 109 -7.44 -15.12 2.45
CA TYR A 109 -7.92 -15.42 1.11
C TYR A 109 -6.99 -16.43 0.43
N PHE A 110 -7.59 -17.48 -0.14
CA PHE A 110 -6.90 -18.48 -0.95
C PHE A 110 -7.34 -18.30 -2.40
N ALA A 111 -6.41 -17.89 -3.25
CA ALA A 111 -6.65 -17.87 -4.68
C ALA A 111 -6.74 -19.29 -5.25
N SER A 112 -7.50 -19.48 -6.33
CA SER A 112 -7.55 -20.75 -7.06
C SER A 112 -6.13 -21.13 -7.54
N PRO A 113 -5.72 -22.41 -7.50
CA PRO A 113 -4.38 -22.83 -7.91
C PRO A 113 -4.04 -22.56 -9.38
N ASP A 114 -5.04 -22.22 -10.21
CA ASP A 114 -4.90 -21.96 -11.64
C ASP A 114 -4.49 -20.51 -11.99
N ILE A 115 -4.16 -19.66 -11.01
CA ILE A 115 -3.56 -18.36 -11.30
C ILE A 115 -2.11 -18.59 -11.75
N PRO A 116 -1.77 -18.31 -13.03
CA PRO A 116 -0.48 -18.66 -13.61
C PRO A 116 0.68 -17.85 -13.05
#